data_AF-A0A9W9ZMW7-F1
#
_entry.id   AF-A0A9W9ZMW7-F1
#
_cell.length_a   1.000
_cell.length_b   1.000
_cell.length_c   1.000
_cell.angle_alpha   90.00
_cell.angle_beta   90.00
_cell.angle_gamma   90.00
#
_symmetry.space_group_name_H-M   'P 1'
#
loop_
_entity.id
_entity.type
_entity.pdbx_description
1 polymer ?
#
loop_
_entity_poly.entity_id
_entity_poly.type
_entity_poly.pdbx_seq_one_letter_code
_entity_poly.pdbx_strand_id
1 'polypeptide(L)'
;MERVLYFSQNTTSAWLRRNIDFSFVDLHKVMGLRGVYIASQLTPGQVGHRHIMTQITFNKGGLWQPVAAPELDNNGKPLNCSLANRCSLHLSQKFGQYYPRDHYSPIKSWSEAPGIIMATGTYGTNLRLNAGIFLSSDAGMSWHMILQRPFWWYNLGDHGGVFIAVPRNSLTNLIYYSWNEGETWLTYKFLNNSRLYVYGLLTEPGEQSAEFTIYGSYSGTHKWVVVQIKLEEGIGQSLP
;
A
#
# COMPACT_ATOMS: atom_id res chain seq x y z
N MET A 1 -5.97 23.26 -2.86
CA MET A 1 -6.86 22.10 -3.11
C MET A 1 -8.05 22.20 -2.18
N GLU A 2 -9.26 22.08 -2.72
CA GLU A 2 -10.49 22.10 -1.93
C GLU A 2 -11.01 20.67 -1.67
N ARG A 3 -11.85 20.51 -0.65
CA ARG A 3 -12.57 19.26 -0.34
C ARG A 3 -11.67 18.06 -0.05
N VAL A 4 -10.55 18.30 0.63
CA VAL A 4 -9.70 17.21 1.16
C VAL A 4 -10.52 16.38 2.15
N LEU A 5 -10.46 15.05 2.01
CA LEU A 5 -11.14 14.13 2.91
C LEU A 5 -10.54 14.25 4.30
N TYR A 6 -11.39 14.52 5.28
CA TYR A 6 -11.05 14.48 6.69
C TYR A 6 -12.16 13.80 7.47
N PHE A 7 -11.77 13.24 8.62
CA PHE A 7 -12.66 12.71 9.62
C PHE A 7 -12.47 13.51 10.91
N SER A 8 -13.57 14.03 11.44
CA SER A 8 -13.60 14.68 12.76
C SER A 8 -14.66 14.00 13.62
N GLN A 9 -14.33 13.73 14.89
CA GLN A 9 -15.26 13.14 15.84
C GLN A 9 -16.52 13.99 16.08
N ASN A 10 -16.45 15.30 15.84
CA ASN A 10 -17.54 16.21 16.17
C ASN A 10 -18.56 16.38 15.02
N THR A 11 -18.15 16.11 13.77
CA THR A 11 -18.92 16.51 12.58
C THR A 11 -19.32 15.35 11.67
N THR A 12 -18.89 14.11 11.96
CA THR A 12 -19.05 12.97 11.04
C THR A 12 -20.13 11.97 11.48
N SER A 13 -20.53 11.13 10.53
CA SER A 13 -21.60 10.14 10.67
C SER A 13 -21.41 9.25 11.91
N ALA A 14 -22.51 8.99 12.61
CA ALA A 14 -22.51 8.21 13.86
C ALA A 14 -21.91 6.79 13.72
N TRP A 15 -21.84 6.24 12.50
CA TRP A 15 -21.30 4.91 12.24
C TRP A 15 -19.76 4.86 12.26
N LEU A 16 -19.07 5.88 11.75
CA LEU A 16 -17.59 5.95 11.78
C LEU A 16 -17.10 6.19 13.21
N ARG A 17 -17.83 7.01 13.98
CA ARG A 17 -17.54 7.31 15.39
C ARG A 17 -17.54 6.08 16.30
N ARG A 18 -18.17 4.97 15.88
CA ARG A 18 -18.14 3.71 16.65
C ARG A 18 -16.81 2.96 16.56
N ASN A 19 -16.01 3.22 15.52
CA ASN A 19 -14.80 2.46 15.22
C ASN A 19 -13.52 3.31 15.18
N ILE A 20 -13.64 4.64 15.22
CA ILE A 20 -12.52 5.58 15.12
C ILE A 20 -12.66 6.64 16.21
N ASP A 21 -11.72 6.65 17.14
CA ASP A 21 -11.67 7.49 18.34
C ASP A 21 -10.62 8.61 18.24
N PHE A 22 -10.17 8.96 17.04
CA PHE A 22 -9.27 10.09 16.76
C PHE A 22 -9.65 10.76 15.42
N SER A 23 -9.31 12.04 15.27
CA SER A 23 -9.53 12.78 14.02
C SER A 23 -8.35 12.58 13.07
N PHE A 24 -8.61 12.54 11.76
CA PHE A 24 -7.55 12.43 10.76
C PHE A 24 -7.90 13.18 9.47
N VAL A 25 -6.86 13.47 8.69
CA VAL A 25 -6.96 13.94 7.31
C VAL A 25 -6.27 12.93 6.41
N ASP A 26 -6.88 12.65 5.26
CA ASP A 26 -6.26 11.80 4.22
C ASP A 26 -5.28 12.65 3.40
N LEU A 27 -4.14 12.94 4.01
CA LEU A 27 -3.01 13.64 3.42
C LEU A 27 -1.72 12.90 3.78
N HIS A 28 -1.07 12.35 2.78
CA HIS A 28 0.22 11.68 2.89
C HIS A 28 1.34 12.60 2.43
N LYS A 29 2.34 12.80 3.29
CA LYS A 29 3.61 13.44 2.91
C LYS A 29 4.58 12.35 2.49
N VAL A 30 5.06 12.38 1.25
CA VAL A 30 6.03 11.41 0.76
C VAL A 30 7.35 11.61 1.49
N MET A 31 7.86 10.55 2.12
CA MET A 31 9.12 10.58 2.87
C MET A 31 10.33 10.73 1.93
N GLY A 32 11.44 11.24 2.45
CA GLY A 32 12.66 11.52 1.67
C GLY A 32 12.58 12.74 0.75
N LEU A 33 11.39 13.23 0.40
CA LEU A 33 11.21 14.32 -0.57
C LEU A 33 10.51 15.54 0.01
N ARG A 34 11.04 16.72 -0.33
CA ARG A 34 10.45 17.99 0.09
C ARG A 34 9.48 18.47 -0.98
N GLY A 35 8.19 18.32 -0.72
CA GLY A 35 7.15 18.96 -1.53
C GLY A 35 6.21 18.04 -2.28
N VAL A 36 6.42 16.74 -2.17
CA VAL A 36 5.50 15.75 -2.71
C VAL A 36 4.48 15.35 -1.66
N TYR A 37 3.19 15.54 -1.98
CA TYR A 37 2.07 15.14 -1.13
C TYR A 37 0.98 14.48 -1.95
N ILE A 38 0.32 13.50 -1.35
CA ILE A 38 -0.81 12.77 -1.93
C ILE A 38 -2.02 12.98 -1.03
N ALA A 39 -3.16 13.36 -1.59
CA ALA A 39 -4.38 13.66 -0.83
C ALA A 39 -5.61 12.97 -1.43
N SER A 40 -6.53 12.58 -0.57
CA SER A 40 -7.86 12.12 -0.98
C SER A 40 -8.78 13.33 -1.12
N GLN A 41 -9.40 13.51 -2.28
CA GLN A 41 -10.37 14.56 -2.56
C GLN A 41 -11.78 13.98 -2.63
N LEU A 42 -12.73 14.61 -1.95
CA LEU A 42 -14.14 14.28 -2.08
C LEU A 42 -14.70 14.83 -3.41
N THR A 43 -15.23 13.96 -4.26
CA THR A 43 -15.97 14.36 -5.47
C THR A 43 -17.44 14.62 -5.15
N PRO A 44 -18.18 15.41 -5.96
CA PRO A 44 -19.63 15.54 -5.78
C PRO A 44 -20.32 14.17 -5.89
N GLY A 45 -21.21 13.85 -4.96
CA GLY A 45 -21.96 12.60 -4.99
C GLY A 45 -22.57 12.21 -3.64
N GLN A 46 -23.30 11.09 -3.61
CA GLN A 46 -24.00 10.64 -2.41
C GLN A 46 -23.02 10.07 -1.37
N VAL A 47 -23.17 10.49 -0.11
CA VAL A 47 -22.40 9.96 1.03
C VAL A 47 -22.54 8.43 1.09
N GLY A 48 -21.42 7.70 0.98
CA GLY A 48 -21.38 6.22 0.99
C GLY A 48 -20.91 5.57 -0.32
N HIS A 49 -20.99 6.28 -1.45
CA HIS A 49 -20.58 5.75 -2.77
C HIS A 49 -19.11 6.05 -3.14
N ARG A 50 -18.20 6.00 -2.15
CA ARG A 50 -16.73 6.24 -2.29
C ARG A 50 -16.38 7.28 -3.38
N HIS A 51 -17.05 8.43 -3.35
CA HIS A 51 -16.79 9.61 -4.19
C HIS A 51 -15.48 10.27 -3.77
N ILE A 52 -14.39 9.53 -3.97
CA ILE A 52 -13.05 9.85 -3.52
C ILE A 52 -12.12 9.68 -4.71
N MET A 53 -11.42 10.76 -5.05
CA MET A 53 -10.32 10.75 -6.01
C MET A 53 -9.01 10.99 -5.28
N THR A 54 -7.90 10.53 -5.84
CA THR A 54 -6.56 10.82 -5.33
C THR A 54 -5.93 11.91 -6.18
N GLN A 55 -5.36 12.90 -5.50
CA GLN A 55 -4.60 13.99 -6.09
C GLN A 55 -3.18 13.95 -5.56
N ILE A 56 -2.22 14.38 -6.38
CA ILE A 56 -0.81 14.52 -6.05
C ILE A 56 -0.33 15.92 -6.37
N THR A 57 0.59 16.43 -5.56
CA THR A 57 1.30 17.70 -5.79
C THR A 57 2.80 17.44 -5.68
N PHE A 58 3.58 18.16 -6.46
CA PHE A 58 5.06 18.11 -6.44
C PHE A 58 5.68 19.44 -5.98
N ASN A 59 4.85 20.45 -5.69
CA ASN A 59 5.27 21.80 -5.35
C ASN A 59 4.66 22.28 -4.01
N LYS A 60 4.64 21.41 -3.00
CA LYS A 60 4.14 21.70 -1.65
C LYS A 60 2.67 22.16 -1.61
N GLY A 61 1.86 21.68 -2.55
CA GLY A 61 0.43 21.97 -2.58
C GLY A 61 0.03 23.19 -3.39
N GLY A 62 0.96 23.80 -4.14
CA GLY A 62 0.64 24.88 -5.08
C GLY A 62 -0.26 24.42 -6.22
N LEU A 63 0.10 23.33 -6.90
CA LEU A 63 -0.67 22.68 -7.95
C LEU A 63 -0.95 21.22 -7.58
N TRP A 64 -2.18 20.78 -7.80
CA TRP A 64 -2.63 19.42 -7.57
C TRP A 64 -3.15 18.83 -8.89
N GLN A 65 -2.84 17.57 -9.13
CA GLN A 65 -3.28 16.84 -10.31
C GLN A 65 -3.72 15.42 -9.96
N PRO A 66 -4.61 14.79 -10.76
CA PRO A 66 -4.94 13.39 -10.57
C PRO A 66 -3.71 12.49 -10.77
N VAL A 67 -3.67 11.37 -10.05
CA VAL A 67 -2.58 10.40 -10.20
C VAL A 67 -2.83 9.57 -11.47
N ALA A 68 -1.87 9.54 -12.39
CA ALA A 68 -1.99 8.71 -13.60
C ALA A 68 -2.06 7.23 -13.21
N ALA A 69 -2.94 6.47 -13.87
CA ALA A 69 -2.95 5.01 -13.75
C ALA A 69 -1.86 4.39 -14.63
N PRO A 70 -1.32 3.21 -14.27
CA PRO A 70 -0.46 2.47 -15.16
C PRO A 70 -1.14 2.15 -16.49
N GLU A 71 -0.35 1.96 -17.52
CA GLU A 71 -0.84 1.50 -18.82
C GLU A 71 -1.19 0.00 -18.78
N LEU A 72 -0.41 -0.78 -18.03
CA LEU A 72 -0.47 -2.23 -17.96
C LEU A 72 -0.73 -2.73 -16.53
N ASP A 73 -1.40 -3.86 -16.39
CA ASP A 73 -1.43 -4.61 -15.14
C ASP A 73 -0.14 -5.41 -14.93
N ASN A 74 -0.04 -6.07 -13.78
CA ASN A 74 1.12 -6.88 -13.40
C ASN A 74 1.34 -8.14 -14.29
N ASN A 75 0.42 -8.44 -15.22
CA ASN A 75 0.56 -9.52 -16.20
C ASN A 75 0.77 -8.98 -17.63
N GLY A 76 1.02 -7.66 -17.78
CA GLY A 76 1.22 -7.02 -19.08
C GLY A 76 -0.07 -6.77 -19.87
N LYS A 77 -1.25 -6.87 -19.25
CA LYS A 77 -2.54 -6.59 -19.91
C LYS A 77 -2.87 -5.10 -19.82
N PRO A 78 -3.35 -4.45 -20.90
CA PRO A 78 -3.72 -3.04 -20.86
C PRO A 78 -4.89 -2.75 -19.91
N LEU A 79 -4.74 -1.70 -19.09
CA LEU A 79 -5.76 -1.24 -18.15
C LEU A 79 -6.84 -0.35 -18.78
N ASN A 80 -6.55 0.26 -19.95
CA ASN A 80 -7.44 1.19 -20.66
C ASN A 80 -7.95 2.36 -19.78
N CYS A 81 -7.10 2.85 -18.87
CA CYS A 81 -7.40 3.93 -17.95
C CYS A 81 -6.47 5.12 -18.21
N SER A 82 -7.01 6.27 -18.62
CA SER A 82 -6.22 7.46 -18.89
C SER A 82 -6.89 8.73 -18.40
N LEU A 83 -6.10 9.77 -18.12
CA LEU A 83 -6.66 11.05 -17.69
C LEU A 83 -7.64 11.63 -18.73
N ALA A 84 -7.39 11.38 -20.02
CA ALA A 84 -8.26 11.80 -21.13
C ALA A 84 -9.67 11.19 -21.06
N ASN A 85 -9.82 9.94 -20.59
CA ASN A 85 -11.12 9.30 -20.40
C ASN A 85 -11.67 9.45 -18.98
N ARG A 86 -11.17 10.42 -18.21
CA ARG A 86 -11.53 10.69 -16.81
C ARG A 86 -11.28 9.48 -15.88
N CYS A 87 -10.25 8.70 -16.19
CA CYS A 87 -9.80 7.59 -15.39
C CYS A 87 -8.42 7.90 -14.78
N SER A 88 -8.25 7.60 -13.50
CA SER A 88 -7.02 7.86 -12.77
C SER A 88 -6.81 6.81 -11.69
N LEU A 89 -5.61 6.76 -11.12
CA LEU A 89 -5.29 5.93 -9.98
C LEU A 89 -5.82 6.58 -8.69
N HIS A 90 -6.38 5.75 -7.82
CA HIS A 90 -6.94 6.13 -6.54
C HIS A 90 -6.36 5.25 -5.44
N LEU A 91 -5.68 5.88 -4.49
CA LEU A 91 -4.91 5.23 -3.46
C LEU A 91 -5.68 5.25 -2.14
N SER A 92 -5.63 4.13 -1.43
CA SER A 92 -6.19 3.98 -0.11
C SER A 92 -5.30 4.65 0.93
N GLN A 93 -5.90 5.46 1.79
CA GLN A 93 -5.24 6.13 2.91
C GLN A 93 -5.93 5.74 4.23
N LYS A 94 -5.86 6.59 5.27
CA LYS A 94 -6.45 6.34 6.58
C LYS A 94 -7.93 6.02 6.48
N PHE A 95 -8.71 6.72 5.65
CA PHE A 95 -10.13 6.40 5.47
C PHE A 95 -10.37 4.94 5.05
N GLY A 96 -9.55 4.40 4.15
CA GLY A 96 -9.64 3.00 3.74
C GLY A 96 -9.17 2.04 4.83
N GLN A 97 -8.09 2.37 5.54
CA GLN A 97 -7.58 1.57 6.66
C GLN A 97 -8.63 1.33 7.76
N TYR A 98 -9.44 2.34 8.06
CA TYR A 98 -10.47 2.27 9.09
C TYR A 98 -11.87 1.93 8.54
N TYR A 99 -11.99 1.63 7.25
CA TYR A 99 -13.27 1.25 6.67
C TYR A 99 -13.68 -0.16 7.17
N PRO A 100 -14.87 -0.36 7.78
CA PRO A 100 -15.21 -1.57 8.53
C PRO A 100 -15.15 -2.90 7.76
N ARG A 101 -15.27 -2.86 6.43
CA ARG A 101 -15.24 -4.07 5.59
C ARG A 101 -13.84 -4.41 5.07
N ASP A 102 -13.02 -3.40 4.89
CA ASP A 102 -11.91 -3.43 3.95
C ASP A 102 -10.76 -2.63 4.53
N HIS A 103 -10.10 -3.19 5.54
CA HIS A 103 -8.97 -2.57 6.24
C HIS A 103 -7.72 -2.51 5.35
N TYR A 104 -7.73 -1.72 4.28
CA TYR A 104 -6.60 -1.65 3.36
C TYR A 104 -5.37 -1.02 4.02
N SER A 105 -4.20 -1.47 3.60
CA SER A 105 -2.94 -0.88 4.04
C SER A 105 -2.84 0.55 3.47
N PRO A 106 -2.58 1.57 4.31
CA PRO A 106 -2.42 2.94 3.82
C PRO A 106 -1.14 3.07 2.98
N ILE A 107 -1.00 4.21 2.29
CA ILE A 107 0.22 4.56 1.56
C ILE A 107 1.44 4.45 2.48
N LYS A 108 2.49 3.79 2.00
CA LYS A 108 3.82 3.75 2.61
C LYS A 108 4.84 4.39 1.65
N SER A 109 5.75 5.16 2.23
CA SER A 109 6.93 5.74 1.58
C SER A 109 8.03 5.74 2.61
N TRP A 110 9.32 5.74 2.23
CA TRP A 110 10.43 5.59 3.17
C TRP A 110 11.45 6.73 3.01
N SER A 111 12.07 7.19 4.10
CA SER A 111 13.14 8.19 4.00
C SER A 111 14.41 7.61 3.38
N GLU A 112 14.66 6.32 3.64
CA GLU A 112 15.85 5.58 3.21
C GLU A 112 15.72 5.04 1.79
N ALA A 113 14.52 5.12 1.20
CA ALA A 113 14.27 4.83 -0.21
C ALA A 113 13.50 6.00 -0.86
N PRO A 114 14.12 7.20 -1.03
CA PRO A 114 13.46 8.36 -1.60
C PRO A 114 12.91 8.08 -3.01
N GLY A 115 11.66 8.46 -3.26
CA GLY A 115 10.98 8.21 -4.53
C GLY A 115 10.13 6.93 -4.51
N ILE A 116 10.43 5.98 -3.63
CA ILE A 116 9.61 4.77 -3.48
C ILE A 116 8.32 5.08 -2.73
N ILE A 117 7.19 4.73 -3.35
CA ILE A 117 5.86 4.79 -2.77
C ILE A 117 5.12 3.49 -3.07
N MET A 118 4.61 2.82 -2.04
CA MET A 118 3.73 1.67 -2.17
C MET A 118 2.34 1.99 -1.63
N ALA A 119 1.31 1.57 -2.34
CA ALA A 119 -0.06 1.84 -1.93
C ALA A 119 -1.04 0.78 -2.41
N THR A 120 -2.02 0.46 -1.57
CA THR A 120 -3.22 -0.25 -2.03
C THR A 120 -4.09 0.74 -2.80
N GLY A 121 -4.56 0.38 -3.99
CA GLY A 121 -5.32 1.32 -4.83
C GLY A 121 -6.23 0.65 -5.86
N THR A 122 -7.07 1.47 -6.49
CA THR A 122 -7.91 1.11 -7.63
C THR A 122 -7.74 2.15 -8.72
N TYR A 123 -7.93 1.77 -9.97
CA TYR A 123 -8.01 2.72 -11.07
C TYR A 123 -9.47 2.85 -11.55
N GLY A 124 -9.85 4.03 -12.01
CA GLY A 124 -11.23 4.30 -12.43
C GLY A 124 -11.59 5.77 -12.33
N THR A 125 -12.89 6.04 -12.24
CA THR A 125 -13.40 7.40 -11.99
C THR A 125 -13.38 7.78 -10.51
N ASN A 126 -13.41 6.81 -9.59
CA ASN A 126 -13.36 7.02 -8.14
C ASN A 126 -12.78 5.77 -7.45
N LEU A 127 -12.38 5.90 -6.18
CA LEU A 127 -11.88 4.81 -5.35
C LEU A 127 -12.93 3.69 -5.19
N ARG A 128 -12.55 2.43 -5.48
CA ARG A 128 -13.44 1.25 -5.36
C ARG A 128 -12.90 0.22 -4.36
N LEU A 129 -13.58 -0.93 -4.25
CA LEU A 129 -13.19 -2.06 -3.39
C LEU A 129 -12.20 -3.02 -4.07
N ASN A 130 -12.25 -3.16 -5.38
CA ASN A 130 -11.40 -4.11 -6.10
C ASN A 130 -10.00 -3.52 -6.30
N ALA A 131 -9.22 -3.53 -5.23
CA ALA A 131 -7.88 -2.94 -5.19
C ALA A 131 -6.77 -3.96 -5.39
N GLY A 132 -5.65 -3.46 -5.94
CA GLY A 132 -4.36 -4.13 -5.97
C GLY A 132 -3.31 -3.29 -5.24
N ILE A 133 -2.06 -3.72 -5.30
CA ILE A 133 -0.93 -2.97 -4.78
C ILE A 133 -0.19 -2.34 -5.95
N PHE A 134 0.08 -1.04 -5.83
CA PHE A 134 0.80 -0.23 -6.80
C PHE A 134 2.10 0.26 -6.18
N LEU A 135 3.13 0.37 -7.00
CA LEU A 135 4.42 0.94 -6.64
C LEU A 135 4.75 2.08 -7.61
N SER A 136 5.41 3.09 -7.09
CA SER A 136 6.10 4.13 -7.86
C SER A 136 7.52 4.20 -7.33
N SER A 137 8.50 4.28 -8.23
CA SER A 137 9.91 4.52 -7.90
C SER A 137 10.38 5.94 -8.25
N ASP A 138 9.50 6.78 -8.79
CA ASP A 138 9.79 8.15 -9.25
C ASP A 138 8.95 9.21 -8.53
N ALA A 139 8.66 8.97 -7.24
CA ALA A 139 7.93 9.87 -6.35
C ALA A 139 6.46 10.09 -6.72
N GLY A 140 5.85 9.16 -7.45
CA GLY A 140 4.44 9.20 -7.84
C GLY A 140 4.19 9.84 -9.20
N MET A 141 5.23 10.05 -10.01
CA MET A 141 5.11 10.52 -11.39
C MET A 141 4.56 9.42 -12.31
N SER A 142 5.07 8.21 -12.16
CA SER A 142 4.57 6.99 -12.79
C SER A 142 4.32 5.91 -11.75
N TRP A 143 3.44 4.97 -12.09
CA TRP A 143 3.02 3.88 -11.21
C TRP A 143 2.90 2.60 -12.02
N HIS A 144 3.24 1.47 -11.42
CA HIS A 144 2.94 0.13 -11.94
C HIS A 144 2.23 -0.71 -10.89
N MET A 145 1.44 -1.67 -11.36
CA MET A 145 0.76 -2.63 -10.50
C MET A 145 1.73 -3.77 -10.17
N ILE A 146 1.97 -4.04 -8.89
CA ILE A 146 2.94 -5.05 -8.44
C ILE A 146 2.30 -6.31 -7.90
N LEU A 147 1.12 -6.20 -7.25
CA LEU A 147 0.40 -7.35 -6.71
C LEU A 147 -1.11 -7.20 -6.94
N GLN A 148 -1.76 -8.31 -7.26
CA GLN A 148 -3.22 -8.37 -7.33
C GLN A 148 -3.83 -8.57 -5.94
N ARG A 149 -5.08 -8.10 -5.79
CA ARG A 149 -5.85 -8.13 -4.53
C ARG A 149 -5.29 -7.17 -3.46
N PRO A 150 -6.13 -6.73 -2.50
CA PRO A 150 -5.72 -5.65 -1.60
C PRO A 150 -5.13 -6.12 -0.27
N PHE A 151 -5.25 -7.41 0.05
CA PHE A 151 -4.93 -7.94 1.38
C PHE A 151 -3.49 -8.43 1.45
N TRP A 152 -2.56 -7.49 1.52
CA TRP A 152 -1.13 -7.73 1.68
C TRP A 152 -0.57 -6.88 2.82
N TRP A 153 0.27 -7.49 3.63
CA TRP A 153 1.29 -6.74 4.34
C TRP A 153 2.49 -6.58 3.41
N TYR A 154 3.06 -5.38 3.35
CA TYR A 154 4.23 -5.11 2.54
C TYR A 154 5.21 -4.15 3.24
N ASN A 155 6.49 -4.36 2.99
CA ASN A 155 7.57 -3.48 3.40
C ASN A 155 8.72 -3.55 2.40
N LEU A 156 9.74 -2.73 2.63
CA LEU A 156 11.02 -2.83 1.94
C LEU A 156 12.16 -2.90 2.95
N GLY A 157 13.34 -3.25 2.46
CA GLY A 157 14.61 -3.22 3.17
C GLY A 157 15.74 -2.88 2.20
N ASP A 158 16.97 -2.87 2.71
CA ASP A 158 18.19 -2.50 1.98
C ASP A 158 18.05 -1.20 1.16
N HIS A 159 17.58 -0.11 1.78
CA HIS A 159 17.39 1.20 1.13
C HIS A 159 16.46 1.15 -0.10
N GLY A 160 15.59 0.15 -0.18
CA GLY A 160 14.70 -0.08 -1.32
C GLY A 160 15.23 -1.10 -2.33
N GLY A 161 16.36 -1.76 -2.07
CA GLY A 161 16.90 -2.85 -2.88
C GLY A 161 16.05 -4.10 -2.83
N VAL A 162 15.29 -4.33 -1.75
CA VAL A 162 14.40 -5.48 -1.61
C VAL A 162 13.01 -5.11 -1.14
N PHE A 163 12.02 -5.67 -1.82
CA PHE A 163 10.61 -5.55 -1.47
C PHE A 163 10.11 -6.89 -0.96
N ILE A 164 9.27 -6.86 0.08
CA ILE A 164 8.67 -8.06 0.64
C ILE A 164 7.18 -7.86 0.86
N ALA A 165 6.40 -8.91 0.60
CA ALA A 165 4.98 -8.96 0.85
C ALA A 165 4.56 -10.32 1.41
N VAL A 166 3.52 -10.31 2.25
CA VAL A 166 2.91 -11.52 2.80
C VAL A 166 1.39 -11.41 2.76
N PRO A 167 0.67 -12.46 2.33
CA PRO A 167 -0.79 -12.45 2.29
C PRO A 167 -1.38 -12.13 3.67
N ARG A 168 -2.41 -11.29 3.67
CA ARG A 168 -3.20 -10.95 4.85
C ARG A 168 -4.58 -11.62 4.76
N ASN A 169 -5.22 -11.84 5.92
CA ASN A 169 -6.58 -12.40 6.07
C ASN A 169 -6.72 -13.84 5.56
N SER A 170 -5.62 -14.58 5.43
CA SER A 170 -5.60 -16.00 5.12
C SER A 170 -4.44 -16.70 5.84
N LEU A 171 -4.57 -18.02 6.01
CA LEU A 171 -3.46 -18.84 6.49
C LEU A 171 -2.40 -18.95 5.39
N THR A 172 -1.17 -18.53 5.69
CA THR A 172 -0.05 -18.59 4.75
C THR A 172 1.23 -19.08 5.42
N ASN A 173 2.11 -19.65 4.61
CA ASN A 173 3.50 -19.93 4.91
C ASN A 173 4.42 -19.45 3.80
N LEU A 174 3.92 -18.59 2.91
CA LEU A 174 4.65 -18.02 1.80
C LEU A 174 4.89 -16.53 2.04
N ILE A 175 6.12 -16.11 1.79
CA ILE A 175 6.46 -14.72 1.51
C ILE A 175 6.67 -14.56 0.00
N TYR A 176 6.47 -13.33 -0.45
CA TYR A 176 6.77 -12.88 -1.80
C TYR A 176 7.83 -11.80 -1.68
N TYR A 177 8.87 -11.85 -2.50
CA TYR A 177 9.91 -10.83 -2.50
C TYR A 177 10.36 -10.46 -3.92
N SER A 178 10.90 -9.26 -4.08
CA SER A 178 11.37 -8.72 -5.35
C SER A 178 12.64 -7.89 -5.15
N TRP A 179 13.58 -8.01 -6.10
CA TRP A 179 14.85 -7.29 -6.13
C TRP A 179 14.91 -6.24 -7.27
N ASN A 180 13.80 -6.06 -7.99
CA ASN A 180 13.70 -5.21 -9.16
C ASN A 180 12.43 -4.35 -9.10
N GLU A 181 12.29 -3.62 -7.99
CA GLU A 181 11.20 -2.65 -7.81
C GLU A 181 9.79 -3.23 -8.02
N GLY A 182 9.60 -4.51 -7.69
CA GLY A 182 8.31 -5.19 -7.81
C GLY A 182 7.91 -5.59 -9.23
N GLU A 183 8.80 -5.51 -10.21
CA GLU A 183 8.55 -6.01 -11.57
C GLU A 183 8.34 -7.53 -11.58
N THR A 184 9.23 -8.28 -10.90
CA THR A 184 9.09 -9.73 -10.75
C THR A 184 9.14 -10.12 -9.27
N TRP A 185 8.31 -11.10 -8.91
CA TRP A 185 8.17 -11.57 -7.54
C TRP A 185 8.52 -13.05 -7.45
N LEU A 186 9.44 -13.36 -6.54
CA LEU A 186 9.82 -14.71 -6.14
C LEU A 186 9.02 -15.11 -4.90
N THR A 187 8.86 -16.42 -4.69
CA THR A 187 8.15 -16.96 -3.53
C THR A 187 9.08 -17.80 -2.67
N TYR A 188 8.96 -17.68 -1.36
CA TYR A 188 9.71 -18.49 -0.41
C TYR A 188 8.80 -19.00 0.69
N LYS A 189 8.97 -20.27 1.06
CA LYS A 189 8.20 -20.90 2.13
C LYS A 189 8.92 -20.70 3.46
N PHE A 190 8.44 -19.76 4.27
CA PHE A 190 9.05 -19.47 5.57
C PHE A 190 8.69 -20.47 6.69
N LEU A 191 7.71 -21.36 6.46
CA LEU A 191 7.37 -22.48 7.36
C LEU A 191 7.05 -23.75 6.57
N ASN A 192 7.76 -24.85 6.87
CA ASN A 192 7.63 -26.11 6.13
C ASN A 192 6.30 -26.82 6.36
N ASN A 193 5.95 -27.06 7.62
CA ASN A 193 4.89 -27.99 8.03
C ASN A 193 3.67 -27.31 8.65
N SER A 194 3.60 -25.98 8.60
CA SER A 194 2.53 -25.20 9.24
C SER A 194 2.24 -23.91 8.48
N ARG A 195 1.12 -23.26 8.79
CA ARG A 195 0.71 -21.96 8.26
C ARG A 195 0.28 -21.05 9.40
N LEU A 196 0.50 -19.75 9.24
CA LEU A 196 0.13 -18.73 10.21
C LEU A 196 -0.96 -17.82 9.66
N TYR A 197 -1.83 -17.35 10.55
CA TYR A 197 -2.52 -16.08 10.36
C TYR A 197 -1.52 -14.97 10.66
N VAL A 198 -1.11 -14.25 9.62
CA VAL A 198 -0.13 -13.18 9.73
C VAL A 198 -0.80 -11.89 10.18
N TYR A 199 -0.35 -11.36 11.32
CA TYR A 199 -0.86 -10.13 11.91
C TYR A 199 -0.02 -8.91 11.55
N GLY A 200 1.23 -9.11 11.11
CA GLY A 200 2.05 -8.03 10.59
C GLY A 200 3.37 -8.49 9.99
N LEU A 201 4.01 -7.56 9.29
CA LEU A 201 5.31 -7.64 8.66
C LEU A 201 6.06 -6.34 8.96
N LEU A 202 7.25 -6.45 9.54
CA LEU A 202 8.09 -5.33 9.94
C LEU A 202 9.48 -5.50 9.32
N THR A 203 10.18 -4.38 9.15
CA THR A 203 11.62 -4.32 8.86
C THR A 203 12.29 -3.64 10.04
N GLU A 204 13.58 -3.87 10.24
CA GLU A 204 14.39 -3.07 11.15
C GLU A 204 14.24 -1.56 10.83
N PRO A 205 14.05 -0.69 11.84
CA PRO A 205 13.94 0.75 11.61
C PRO A 205 15.13 1.32 10.84
N GLY A 206 14.86 2.15 9.84
CA GLY A 206 15.87 2.65 8.91
C GLY A 206 16.01 1.76 7.68
N GLU A 207 15.37 0.58 7.62
CA GLU A 207 15.24 -0.20 6.39
C GLU A 207 16.58 -0.44 5.66
N GLN A 208 17.70 -0.45 6.40
CA GLN A 208 19.06 -0.57 5.85
C GLN A 208 19.45 -2.03 5.65
N SER A 209 18.83 -2.93 6.40
CA SER A 209 19.04 -4.37 6.31
C SER A 209 17.92 -5.01 5.50
N ALA A 210 18.22 -6.18 4.92
CA ALA A 210 17.23 -7.07 4.31
C ALA A 210 16.70 -8.09 5.33
N GLU A 211 16.48 -7.63 6.57
CA GLU A 211 15.94 -8.41 7.67
C GLU A 211 14.50 -8.01 7.99
N PHE A 212 13.62 -9.00 7.98
CA PHE A 212 12.19 -8.82 8.13
C PHE A 212 11.65 -9.69 9.26
N THR A 213 10.71 -9.14 10.00
CA THR A 213 10.02 -9.86 11.08
C THR A 213 8.55 -10.05 10.72
N ILE A 214 8.11 -11.30 10.65
CA ILE A 214 6.72 -11.69 10.50
C ILE A 214 6.22 -12.15 11.86
N TYR A 215 5.04 -11.69 12.26
CA TYR A 215 4.41 -12.18 13.48
C TYR A 215 2.93 -12.54 13.25
N GLY A 216 2.48 -13.56 13.97
CA GLY A 216 1.19 -14.19 13.71
C GLY A 216 0.79 -15.22 14.77
N SER A 217 -0.17 -16.06 14.43
CA SER A 217 -0.58 -17.22 15.24
C SER A 217 -0.99 -18.39 14.35
N TYR A 218 -0.81 -19.61 14.86
CA TYR A 218 -1.41 -20.81 14.27
C TYR A 218 -2.95 -20.77 14.34
N SER A 219 -3.60 -21.61 13.54
CA SER A 219 -5.05 -21.83 13.63
C SER A 219 -5.43 -22.56 14.92
N GLY A 220 -6.66 -22.34 15.39
CA GLY A 220 -7.14 -22.90 16.66
C GLY A 220 -6.87 -21.95 17.83
N THR A 221 -5.88 -22.26 18.66
CA THR A 221 -5.57 -21.46 19.85
C THR A 221 -4.62 -20.31 19.53
N HIS A 222 -4.97 -19.08 19.92
CA HIS A 222 -4.13 -17.92 19.71
C HIS A 222 -2.81 -18.03 20.51
N LYS A 223 -1.69 -18.13 19.81
CA LYS A 223 -0.33 -18.15 20.36
C LYS A 223 0.55 -17.32 19.44
N TRP A 224 1.25 -16.33 20.00
CA TRP A 224 2.18 -15.51 19.24
C TRP A 224 3.33 -16.34 18.70
N VAL A 225 3.57 -16.22 17.40
CA VAL A 225 4.72 -16.78 16.70
C VAL A 225 5.41 -15.62 16.00
N VAL A 226 6.73 -15.55 16.14
CA VAL A 226 7.59 -14.57 15.48
C VAL A 226 8.58 -15.33 14.60
N VAL A 227 8.70 -14.92 13.35
CA VAL A 227 9.63 -15.49 12.37
C VAL A 227 10.48 -14.36 11.82
N GLN A 228 11.79 -14.51 11.92
CA GLN A 228 12.77 -13.61 11.30
C GLN A 228 13.17 -14.17 9.94
N ILE A 229 13.15 -13.33 8.92
CA ILE A 229 13.54 -13.62 7.55
C ILE A 229 14.73 -12.75 7.23
N LYS A 230 15.81 -13.37 6.78
CA LYS A 230 16.96 -12.67 6.23
C LYS A 230 17.04 -12.98 4.74
N LEU A 231 16.87 -11.96 3.90
CA LEU A 231 17.02 -12.08 2.46
C LEU A 231 18.43 -11.60 2.12
N GLU A 232 19.33 -12.51 1.80
CA GLU A 232 20.67 -12.14 1.34
C GLU A 232 20.67 -12.15 -0.18
N GLU A 233 21.19 -11.08 -0.79
CA GLU A 233 21.39 -11.02 -2.23
C GLU A 233 22.51 -12.01 -2.58
N GLY A 234 22.12 -13.22 -2.98
CA GLY A 234 23.04 -14.18 -3.54
C GLY A 234 23.52 -13.68 -4.89
N ILE A 235 24.67 -13.03 -4.95
CA ILE A 235 25.40 -12.88 -6.23
C ILE A 235 25.74 -14.31 -6.69
N GLY A 236 24.83 -14.93 -7.45
CA GLY A 236 25.03 -16.19 -8.14
C GLY A 236 24.59 -17.49 -7.43
N GLN A 237 23.85 -17.48 -6.33
CA GLN A 237 23.31 -18.73 -5.76
C GLN A 237 21.85 -18.58 -5.30
N SER A 238 20.99 -19.45 -5.82
CA SER A 238 19.66 -19.73 -5.28
C SER A 238 19.79 -20.16 -3.82
N LEU A 239 19.05 -19.51 -2.92
CA LEU A 239 18.95 -19.92 -1.52
C LEU A 239 18.53 -21.40 -1.41
N PRO A 240 19.09 -22.17 -0.46
CA PRO A 240 18.81 -23.59 -0.28
C PRO A 240 17.38 -23.91 0.18
#